data_AF-A0A958FRW6-F1
#
_entry.id   AF-A0A958FRW6-F1
#
_cell.length_a   1.000
_cell.length_b   1.000
_cell.length_c   1.000
_cell.angle_alpha   90.00
_cell.angle_beta   90.00
_cell.angle_gamma   90.00
#
_symmetry.space_group_name_H-M   'P 1'
#
loop_
_entity.id
_entity.type
_entity.pdbx_description
1 polymer ?
#
loop_
_entity_poly.entity_id
_entity_poly.type
_entity_poly.pdbx_seq_one_letter_code
_entity_poly.pdbx_strand_id
1 'polypeptide(L)'
;MQQLDEDYLTPISASEKTRCVANYNKVIRLLTEIWTFSKISDVIEHICRNCLELTGADQVTIFLFDPAQQLDAKTLIRKGDDKHLLLDNYLNRLLGGWVTRNRRALCCGNLESHFGMENISSRYREISSVIAVPLAVDETIIGVINLVVGK
;
A
#
# COMPACT_ATOMS: atom_id res chain seq x y z
N MET A 1 -13.51 32.43 31.02
CA MET A 1 -12.13 32.70 30.56
C MET A 1 -11.37 31.40 30.75
N GLN A 2 -11.39 30.53 29.74
CA GLN A 2 -10.75 29.22 29.75
C GLN A 2 -9.28 29.41 29.38
N GLN A 3 -8.37 29.01 30.28
CA GLN A 3 -6.96 28.84 29.97
C GLN A 3 -6.85 27.71 28.94
N LEU A 4 -6.30 28.02 27.77
CA LEU A 4 -5.94 27.04 26.76
C LEU A 4 -4.63 26.39 27.21
N ASP A 5 -4.65 25.06 27.31
CA ASP A 5 -3.49 24.20 27.52
C ASP A 5 -2.43 24.47 26.44
N GLU A 6 -1.31 25.06 26.86
CA GLU A 6 -0.13 25.38 26.05
C GLU A 6 0.82 24.17 25.92
N ASP A 7 0.31 22.94 25.96
CA ASP A 7 1.08 21.73 26.30
C ASP A 7 1.18 20.67 25.18
N TYR A 8 1.24 21.08 23.90
CA TYR A 8 1.26 20.12 22.77
C TYR A 8 2.31 20.37 21.68
N LEU A 9 3.52 20.80 22.05
CA LEU A 9 4.67 20.74 21.14
C LEU A 9 5.85 20.06 21.82
N THR A 10 5.75 18.73 21.98
CA THR A 10 6.94 17.94 22.28
C THR A 10 7.98 18.13 21.17
N PRO A 11 9.22 18.57 21.50
CA PRO A 11 10.23 18.80 20.50
C PRO A 11 10.59 17.49 19.79
N ILE A 12 10.32 17.44 18.49
CA ILE A 12 10.70 16.34 17.60
C ILE A 12 12.21 16.10 17.74
N SER A 13 12.61 14.88 18.04
CA SER A 13 14.00 14.52 18.28
C SER A 13 14.87 14.75 17.03
N ALA A 14 16.16 15.02 17.23
CA ALA A 14 17.09 15.25 16.12
C ALA A 14 17.18 14.04 15.15
N SER A 15 17.00 12.82 15.67
CA SER A 15 16.95 11.58 14.88
C SER A 15 15.69 11.50 14.00
N GLU A 16 14.53 11.91 14.51
CA GLU A 16 13.28 11.97 13.74
C GLU A 16 13.33 13.01 12.62
N LYS A 17 13.92 14.19 12.88
CA LYS A 17 14.14 15.20 11.84
C LYS A 17 15.05 14.68 10.73
N THR A 18 16.14 14.03 11.09
CA THR A 18 17.09 13.43 10.11
C THR A 18 16.39 12.34 9.28
N ARG A 19 15.58 11.49 9.91
CA ARG A 19 14.79 10.47 9.22
C ARG A 19 13.76 11.07 8.27
N CYS A 20 13.10 12.16 8.66
CA CYS A 20 12.15 12.88 7.82
C CYS A 20 12.81 13.45 6.56
N VAL A 21 13.95 14.13 6.72
CA VAL A 21 14.72 14.66 5.59
C VAL A 21 15.20 13.55 4.66
N ALA A 22 15.67 12.43 5.21
CA ALA A 22 16.08 11.28 4.40
C ALA A 22 14.91 10.69 3.59
N ASN A 23 13.72 10.55 4.18
CA ASN A 23 12.53 10.07 3.48
C ASN A 23 12.07 11.06 2.40
N TYR A 24 12.10 12.36 2.69
CA TYR A 24 11.75 13.40 1.72
C TYR A 24 12.67 13.36 0.49
N ASN A 25 13.99 13.25 0.71
CA ASN A 25 14.95 13.14 -0.38
C ASN A 25 14.74 11.88 -1.21
N LYS A 26 14.35 10.76 -0.59
CA LYS A 26 13.96 9.54 -1.32
C LYS A 26 12.76 9.82 -2.23
N VAL A 27 11.70 10.44 -1.71
CA VAL A 27 10.50 10.76 -2.49
C VAL A 27 10.82 11.69 -3.67
N ILE A 28 11.60 12.76 -3.46
CA ILE A 28 12.01 13.65 -4.55
C ILE A 28 12.76 12.89 -5.63
N ARG A 29 13.70 12.03 -5.25
CA ARG A 29 14.48 11.24 -6.22
C ARG A 29 13.55 10.39 -7.09
N LEU A 30 12.57 9.72 -6.47
CA LEU A 30 11.57 8.92 -7.18
C LEU A 30 10.75 9.76 -8.16
N LEU A 31 10.29 10.93 -7.73
CA LEU A 31 9.55 11.82 -8.61
C LEU A 31 10.39 12.19 -9.82
N THR A 32 11.64 12.63 -9.64
CA THR A 32 12.54 13.02 -10.74
C THR A 32 12.80 11.87 -11.71
N GLU A 33 12.99 10.66 -11.21
CA GLU A 33 13.15 9.45 -12.04
C GLU A 33 11.88 9.19 -12.87
N ILE A 34 10.70 9.36 -12.28
CA ILE A 34 9.40 9.15 -12.95
C ILE A 34 9.23 10.03 -14.19
N TRP A 35 9.67 11.30 -14.15
CA TRP A 35 9.52 12.25 -15.27
C TRP A 35 10.27 11.84 -16.53
N THR A 36 11.23 10.92 -16.43
CA THR A 36 12.05 10.48 -17.56
C THR A 36 11.45 9.31 -18.34
N PHE A 37 10.39 8.69 -17.84
CA PHE A 37 9.77 7.54 -18.49
C PHE A 37 8.86 7.95 -19.64
N SER A 38 9.02 7.29 -20.79
CA SER A 38 8.15 7.49 -21.95
C SER A 38 6.88 6.64 -21.90
N LYS A 39 6.82 5.61 -21.04
CA LYS A 39 5.69 4.67 -20.95
C LYS A 39 5.18 4.56 -19.52
N ILE A 40 3.87 4.55 -19.36
CA ILE A 40 3.21 4.39 -18.05
C ILE A 40 3.55 3.06 -17.38
N SER A 41 3.76 1.99 -18.15
CA SER A 41 4.23 0.69 -17.64
C SER A 41 5.50 0.83 -16.81
N ASP A 42 6.45 1.61 -17.32
CA ASP A 42 7.78 1.75 -16.73
C ASP A 42 7.69 2.53 -15.41
N VAL A 43 6.80 3.53 -15.36
CA VAL A 43 6.46 4.28 -14.13
C VAL A 43 5.88 3.34 -13.07
N ILE A 44 4.89 2.54 -13.43
CA ILE A 44 4.21 1.64 -12.48
C ILE A 44 5.17 0.56 -11.99
N GLU A 45 6.00 -0.02 -12.87
CA GLU A 45 7.05 -0.96 -12.48
C GLU A 45 8.08 -0.35 -11.53
N HIS A 46 8.44 0.91 -11.79
CA HIS A 46 9.35 1.67 -10.95
C HIS A 46 8.75 1.90 -9.55
N ILE A 47 7.47 2.30 -9.47
CA ILE A 47 6.75 2.45 -8.19
C ILE A 47 6.73 1.11 -7.43
N CYS A 48 6.32 0.02 -8.09
CA CYS A 48 6.28 -1.31 -7.48
C CYS A 48 7.64 -1.73 -6.92
N ARG A 49 8.73 -1.55 -7.67
CA ARG A 49 10.08 -1.89 -7.20
C ARG A 49 10.44 -1.10 -5.94
N ASN A 50 10.21 0.20 -5.94
CA ASN A 50 10.52 1.04 -4.77
C ASN A 50 9.64 0.70 -3.56
N CYS A 51 8.38 0.36 -3.77
CA CYS A 51 7.51 -0.14 -2.72
C CYS A 51 8.12 -1.38 -2.04
N LEU A 52 8.59 -2.35 -2.82
CA LEU A 52 9.24 -3.55 -2.28
C LEU A 52 10.54 -3.19 -1.53
N GLU A 53 11.42 -2.38 -2.13
CA GLU A 53 12.69 -1.97 -1.52
C GLU A 53 12.52 -1.19 -0.22
N LEU A 54 11.52 -0.30 -0.13
CA LEU A 54 11.28 0.53 1.04
C LEU A 54 10.60 -0.22 2.18
N THR A 55 9.78 -1.22 1.87
CA THR A 55 8.96 -1.94 2.86
C THR A 55 9.55 -3.30 3.25
N GLY A 56 10.43 -3.87 2.41
CA GLY A 56 10.88 -5.25 2.56
C GLY A 56 9.77 -6.27 2.27
N ALA A 57 8.71 -5.87 1.55
CA ALA A 57 7.65 -6.80 1.16
C ALA A 57 8.11 -7.78 0.09
N ASP A 58 7.52 -8.98 0.09
CA ASP A 58 7.84 -10.04 -0.88
C ASP A 58 7.09 -9.85 -2.19
N GLN A 59 5.86 -9.33 -2.12
CA GLN A 59 5.02 -9.08 -3.30
C GLN A 59 4.28 -7.76 -3.21
N VAL A 60 4.08 -7.17 -4.39
CA VAL A 60 3.27 -5.97 -4.59
C VAL A 60 2.31 -6.18 -5.75
N THR A 61 1.09 -5.67 -5.59
CA THR A 61 0.12 -5.53 -6.69
C THR A 61 -0.46 -4.14 -6.70
N ILE A 62 -0.65 -3.60 -7.91
CA ILE A 62 -1.45 -2.40 -8.13
C ILE A 62 -2.76 -2.82 -8.79
N PHE A 63 -3.86 -2.56 -8.09
CA PHE A 63 -5.19 -2.96 -8.47
C PHE A 63 -6.01 -1.70 -8.76
N LEU A 64 -6.37 -1.45 -10.02
CA LEU A 64 -7.18 -0.30 -10.38
C LEU A 64 -8.64 -0.69 -10.55
N PHE A 65 -9.51 0.17 -10.05
CA PHE A 65 -10.95 0.02 -10.20
C PHE A 65 -11.39 0.57 -11.57
N ASP A 66 -12.31 -0.12 -12.23
CA ASP A 66 -12.95 0.43 -13.42
C ASP A 66 -13.92 1.54 -12.96
N PRO A 67 -13.75 2.80 -13.42
CA PRO A 67 -14.64 3.89 -13.05
C PRO A 67 -16.09 3.67 -13.51
N ALA A 68 -16.32 2.88 -14.56
CA ALA A 68 -17.65 2.55 -15.07
C ALA A 68 -18.30 1.38 -14.31
N GLN A 69 -17.47 0.46 -13.79
CA GLN A 69 -17.91 -0.73 -13.10
C GLN A 69 -17.06 -0.90 -11.84
N GLN A 70 -17.46 -0.26 -10.74
CA GLN A 70 -16.73 -0.25 -9.45
C GLN A 70 -16.30 -1.65 -8.92
N LEU A 71 -16.75 -2.74 -9.54
CA LEU A 71 -16.49 -4.13 -9.17
C LEU A 71 -15.57 -4.89 -10.15
N ASP A 72 -15.36 -4.39 -11.37
CA ASP A 72 -14.48 -5.00 -12.37
C ASP A 72 -13.10 -4.35 -12.35
N ALA A 73 -12.37 -4.71 -11.31
CA ALA A 73 -11.04 -4.19 -11.07
C ALA A 73 -9.99 -4.98 -11.88
N LYS A 74 -9.06 -4.24 -12.48
CA LYS A 74 -7.97 -4.78 -13.31
C LYS A 74 -6.66 -4.72 -12.52
N THR A 75 -6.05 -5.88 -12.33
CA THR A 75 -4.66 -5.96 -11.85
C THR A 75 -3.75 -5.43 -12.95
N LEU A 76 -3.09 -4.30 -12.72
CA LEU A 76 -2.18 -3.73 -13.71
C LEU A 76 -0.82 -4.43 -13.68
N ILE A 77 -0.24 -4.59 -12.49
CA ILE A 77 1.08 -5.17 -12.30
C ILE A 77 1.08 -6.02 -11.04
N ARG A 78 1.68 -7.21 -11.14
CA ARG A 78 2.06 -8.06 -10.01
C ARG A 78 3.57 -8.25 -10.07
N LYS A 79 4.25 -8.05 -8.95
CA LYS A 79 5.69 -8.25 -8.84
C LYS A 79 6.03 -8.93 -7.51
N GLY A 80 6.86 -9.96 -7.55
CA GLY A 80 7.27 -10.75 -6.40
C GLY A 80 7.97 -12.03 -6.83
N ASP A 81 8.42 -12.84 -5.88
CA ASP A 81 9.05 -14.15 -6.18
C ASP A 81 7.98 -15.13 -6.72
N ASP A 82 8.22 -15.68 -7.91
CA ASP A 82 7.22 -16.44 -8.70
C ASP A 82 6.82 -17.78 -8.07
N LYS A 83 7.54 -18.22 -7.03
CA LYS A 83 7.39 -19.57 -6.46
C LYS A 83 6.10 -19.73 -5.64
N HIS A 84 5.53 -18.64 -5.11
CA HIS A 84 4.31 -18.70 -4.29
C HIS A 84 3.48 -17.42 -4.47
N LEU A 85 2.60 -17.35 -5.46
CA LEU A 85 1.72 -16.19 -5.63
C LEU A 85 0.73 -16.05 -4.46
N LEU A 86 1.02 -15.16 -3.50
CA LEU A 86 0.20 -14.90 -2.31
C LEU A 86 -0.94 -13.92 -2.63
N LEU A 87 -0.66 -12.92 -3.48
CA LEU A 87 -1.62 -11.89 -3.90
C LEU A 87 -2.38 -12.32 -5.15
N ASP A 88 -3.49 -13.03 -5.00
CA ASP A 88 -4.38 -13.38 -6.11
C ASP A 88 -5.59 -12.43 -6.27
N ASN A 89 -6.46 -12.69 -7.25
CA ASN A 89 -7.61 -11.83 -7.51
C ASN A 89 -8.60 -11.78 -6.34
N TYR A 90 -8.77 -12.87 -5.59
CA TYR A 90 -9.66 -12.88 -4.43
C TYR A 90 -9.11 -11.98 -3.32
N LEU A 91 -7.84 -12.15 -2.94
CA LEU A 91 -7.23 -11.34 -1.88
C LEU A 91 -7.19 -9.87 -2.27
N ASN A 92 -6.85 -9.54 -3.52
CA ASN A 92 -6.88 -8.18 -4.02
C ASN A 92 -8.27 -7.54 -3.92
N ARG A 93 -9.34 -8.28 -4.23
CA ARG A 93 -10.72 -7.80 -4.07
C ARG A 93 -11.11 -7.63 -2.61
N LEU A 94 -10.72 -8.54 -1.73
CA LEU A 94 -10.99 -8.45 -0.29
C LEU A 94 -10.34 -7.19 0.31
N LEU A 95 -9.04 -7.00 0.06
CA LEU A 95 -8.29 -5.83 0.53
C LEU A 95 -8.82 -4.55 -0.10
N GLY A 96 -9.06 -4.56 -1.41
CA GLY A 96 -9.61 -3.43 -2.16
C GLY A 96 -10.98 -3.00 -1.63
N GLY A 97 -11.87 -3.96 -1.37
CA GLY A 97 -13.20 -3.71 -0.83
C GLY A 97 -13.19 -3.19 0.60
N TRP A 98 -12.20 -3.58 1.41
CA TRP A 98 -12.01 -3.02 2.75
C TRP A 98 -11.49 -1.58 2.68
N VAL A 99 -10.43 -1.33 1.90
CA VAL A 99 -9.80 0.00 1.76
C VAL A 99 -10.79 1.01 1.19
N THR A 100 -11.57 0.61 0.18
CA THR A 100 -12.59 1.48 -0.43
C THR A 100 -13.68 1.87 0.56
N ARG A 101 -14.15 0.92 1.39
CA ARG A 101 -15.17 1.20 2.43
C ARG A 101 -14.66 2.10 3.54
N ASN A 102 -13.41 1.89 3.96
CA ASN A 102 -12.86 2.59 5.12
C ASN A 102 -12.10 3.88 4.75
N ARG A 103 -11.83 4.10 3.46
CA ARG A 103 -11.07 5.25 2.91
C ARG A 103 -9.74 5.52 3.62
N ARG A 104 -9.06 4.46 4.04
CA ARG A 104 -7.78 4.52 4.74
C ARG A 104 -6.93 3.30 4.42
N ALA A 105 -5.62 3.44 4.66
CA ALA A 105 -4.72 2.31 4.55
C ALA A 105 -5.05 1.22 5.59
N LEU A 106 -4.95 -0.04 5.17
CA LEU A 106 -4.93 -1.19 6.04
C LEU A 106 -3.47 -1.58 6.30
N CYS A 107 -3.12 -1.77 7.57
CA CYS A 107 -1.85 -2.37 7.97
C CYS A 107 -2.18 -3.45 8.99
N CYS A 108 -1.90 -4.72 8.67
CA CYS A 108 -2.24 -5.84 9.53
C CYS A 108 -1.10 -6.88 9.55
N GLY A 109 -0.79 -7.40 10.73
CA GLY A 109 0.18 -8.49 10.91
C GLY A 109 -0.46 -9.89 10.92
N ASN A 110 -1.78 -9.99 10.69
CA ASN A 110 -2.46 -11.28 10.58
C ASN A 110 -3.84 -11.08 9.94
N LEU A 111 -4.06 -11.66 8.76
CA LEU A 111 -5.32 -11.53 8.03
C LEU A 111 -6.48 -12.24 8.75
N GLU A 112 -6.28 -13.41 9.34
CA GLU A 112 -7.33 -14.17 10.03
C GLU A 112 -7.85 -13.43 11.27
N SER A 113 -6.94 -12.84 12.04
CA SER A 113 -7.27 -12.02 13.20
C SER A 113 -8.06 -10.76 12.80
N HIS A 114 -7.77 -10.19 11.63
CA HIS A 114 -8.42 -8.97 11.16
C HIS A 114 -9.78 -9.21 10.47
N PHE A 115 -9.87 -10.25 9.64
CA PHE A 115 -11.05 -10.51 8.79
C PHE A 115 -11.91 -11.68 9.28
N GLY A 116 -11.46 -12.45 10.26
CA GLY A 116 -12.12 -13.69 10.68
C GLY A 116 -11.63 -14.91 9.88
N MET A 117 -11.59 -16.07 10.53
CA MET A 117 -11.12 -17.32 9.92
C MET A 117 -12.05 -17.79 8.78
N GLU A 118 -13.33 -17.47 8.86
CA GLU A 118 -14.34 -17.83 7.87
C GLU A 118 -14.20 -17.06 6.55
N ASN A 119 -13.54 -15.88 6.59
CA ASN A 119 -13.38 -15.01 5.41
C ASN A 119 -12.00 -15.16 4.74
N ILE A 120 -11.05 -15.84 5.39
CA ILE A 120 -9.68 -16.02 4.94
C ILE A 120 -9.42 -17.49 4.60
N SER A 121 -9.15 -17.76 3.33
CA SER A 121 -8.73 -19.09 2.87
C SER A 121 -7.41 -19.51 3.54
N SER A 122 -7.28 -20.80 3.88
CA SER A 122 -6.09 -21.37 4.52
C SER A 122 -4.79 -21.10 3.76
N ARG A 123 -4.85 -20.91 2.43
CA ARG A 123 -3.69 -20.55 1.61
C ARG A 123 -3.07 -19.19 1.96
N TYR A 124 -3.83 -18.29 2.58
CA TYR A 124 -3.32 -16.98 3.01
C TYR A 124 -2.69 -17.01 4.40
N ARG A 125 -2.66 -18.17 5.07
CA ARG A 125 -1.99 -18.34 6.38
C ARG A 125 -0.48 -18.18 6.29
N GLU A 126 0.08 -18.34 5.10
CA GLU A 126 1.49 -18.09 4.80
C GLU A 126 1.80 -16.58 4.75
N ILE A 127 0.81 -15.70 4.75
CA ILE A 127 1.02 -14.26 4.81
C ILE A 127 1.25 -13.84 6.27
N SER A 128 2.44 -13.33 6.57
CA SER A 128 2.80 -12.81 7.89
C SER A 128 2.33 -11.37 8.09
N SER A 129 2.24 -10.56 7.04
CA SER A 129 1.71 -9.20 7.14
C SER A 129 1.24 -8.64 5.80
N VAL A 130 0.35 -7.65 5.87
CA VAL A 130 -0.25 -6.98 4.71
C VAL A 130 -0.31 -5.48 4.94
N ILE A 131 0.02 -4.73 3.90
CA ILE A 131 -0.28 -3.31 3.76
C ILE A 131 -1.13 -3.12 2.51
N ALA A 132 -2.30 -2.49 2.64
CA ALA A 132 -3.14 -2.10 1.50
C ALA A 132 -3.40 -0.59 1.57
N VAL A 133 -2.98 0.15 0.55
CA VAL A 133 -3.01 1.62 0.53
C VAL A 133 -3.94 2.12 -0.58
N PRO A 134 -4.88 3.03 -0.31
CA PRO A 134 -5.72 3.60 -1.35
C PRO A 134 -4.89 4.44 -2.33
N LEU A 135 -5.18 4.29 -3.62
CA LEU A 135 -4.78 5.23 -4.67
C LEU A 135 -5.97 6.14 -4.93
N ALA A 136 -5.80 7.44 -4.68
CA ALA A 136 -6.86 8.42 -4.84
C ALA A 136 -6.43 9.57 -5.76
N VAL A 137 -7.39 10.06 -6.54
CA VAL A 137 -7.32 11.33 -7.25
C VAL A 137 -8.42 12.20 -6.65
N ASP A 138 -8.02 13.32 -6.07
CA ASP A 138 -8.86 14.11 -5.16
C ASP A 138 -9.45 13.21 -4.06
N GLU A 139 -10.78 13.17 -3.92
CA GLU A 139 -11.50 12.35 -2.93
C GLU A 139 -11.96 10.99 -3.49
N THR A 140 -11.58 10.67 -4.74
CA THR A 140 -12.03 9.45 -5.42
C THR A 140 -10.94 8.40 -5.41
N ILE A 141 -11.21 7.26 -4.75
CA ILE A 141 -10.32 6.11 -4.78
C ILE A 141 -10.43 5.44 -6.15
N ILE A 142 -9.32 5.43 -6.90
CA ILE A 142 -9.20 4.85 -8.24
C ILE A 142 -8.57 3.45 -8.22
N GLY A 143 -8.04 3.03 -7.08
CA GLY A 143 -7.40 1.73 -6.93
C GLY A 143 -6.76 1.53 -5.56
N VAL A 144 -6.00 0.45 -5.44
CA VAL A 144 -5.29 0.08 -4.21
C VAL A 144 -3.93 -0.52 -4.57
N ILE A 145 -2.90 -0.15 -3.80
CA ILE A 145 -1.61 -0.86 -3.77
C ILE A 145 -1.65 -1.86 -2.63
N ASN A 146 -1.46 -3.13 -2.93
CA ASN A 146 -1.35 -4.20 -1.94
C ASN A 146 0.10 -4.67 -1.86
N LEU A 147 0.65 -4.74 -0.65
CA LEU A 147 1.93 -5.33 -0.34
C LEU A 147 1.75 -6.44 0.69
N VAL A 148 2.46 -7.54 0.52
CA VAL A 148 2.42 -8.67 1.46
C VAL A 148 3.81 -9.19 1.77
N VAL A 149 3.96 -9.70 2.98
CA VAL A 149 5.11 -10.47 3.43
C VAL A 149 4.63 -11.89 3.71
N GLY A 150 5.33 -12.88 3.15
CA GLY A 150 5.19 -14.30 3.46
C GLY A 150 5.78 -14.65 4.82
N LYS A 151 5.75 -15.94 5.16
CA LYS A 151 6.36 -16.52 6.36
C LYS A 151 7.61 -17.31 5.99
#